data_AF-A9JTI8-F1
#
_entry.id   AF-A9JTI8-F1
#
_cell.length_a   1.000
_cell.length_b   1.000
_cell.length_c   1.000
_cell.angle_alpha   90.00
_cell.angle_beta   90.00
_cell.angle_gamma   90.00
#
_symmetry.space_group_name_H-M   'P 1'
#
loop_
_entity.id
_entity.type
_entity.pdbx_description
1 polymer ?
#
loop_
_entity_poly.entity_id
_entity_poly.type
_entity_poly.pdbx_seq_one_letter_code
_entity_poly.pdbx_strand_id
1 'polypeptide(L)'
;MSHFSSEDESSLQSMVRQLLQSIKERLASAPSVECAEEILLHLEETDEHFHNYELVKYLQHYIKSTLGSVIEEETEKCTIAQSQGEGPGYDTLVHHVTRRTRESKEYAEMMHSLKKKK
;
A
#
# COMPACT_ATOMS: atom_id res chain seq x y z
N MET A 1 -2.19 6.37 17.55
CA MET A 1 -2.84 5.63 16.46
C MET A 1 -3.93 6.52 15.90
N SER A 2 -3.90 6.82 14.60
CA SER A 2 -4.99 7.52 13.93
C SER A 2 -6.20 6.60 13.94
N HIS A 3 -7.16 6.89 14.81
CA HIS A 3 -8.47 6.25 14.76
C HIS A 3 -9.19 6.80 13.52
N PHE A 4 -9.62 5.93 12.61
CA PHE A 4 -10.52 6.33 11.54
C PHE A 4 -11.78 6.91 12.19
N SER A 5 -12.19 8.11 11.76
CA SER A 5 -13.45 8.67 12.21
C SER A 5 -14.62 7.84 11.65
N SER A 6 -15.81 7.97 12.25
CA SER A 6 -17.02 7.35 11.70
C SER A 6 -17.29 7.77 10.25
N GLU A 7 -16.88 8.98 9.86
CA GLU A 7 -17.01 9.48 8.49
C GLU A 7 -16.02 8.79 7.55
N ASP A 8 -14.78 8.57 8.00
CA ASP A 8 -13.78 7.81 7.24
C ASP A 8 -14.22 6.36 7.01
N GLU A 9 -14.77 5.71 8.05
CA GLU A 9 -15.27 4.35 7.93
C GLU A 9 -16.43 4.24 6.93
N SER A 10 -17.35 5.21 6.95
CA SER A 10 -18.48 5.27 6.01
C SER A 10 -18.00 5.50 4.57
N SER A 11 -17.02 6.38 4.38
CA SER A 11 -16.42 6.67 3.08
C SER A 11 -15.67 5.46 2.54
N LEU A 12 -14.88 4.80 3.39
CA LEU A 12 -14.15 3.58 3.05
C LEU A 12 -15.11 2.45 2.66
N GLN A 13 -16.20 2.27 3.41
CA GLN A 13 -17.22 1.29 3.08
C GLN A 13 -17.84 1.57 1.70
N SER A 14 -18.14 2.82 1.38
CA SER A 14 -18.66 3.22 0.07
C SER A 14 -17.65 2.88 -1.05
N MET A 15 -16.39 3.26 -0.87
CA MET A 15 -15.32 3.00 -1.85
C MET A 15 -15.08 1.50 -2.09
N VAL A 16 -15.13 0.68 -1.03
CA VAL A 16 -15.02 -0.79 -1.16
C VAL A 16 -16.21 -1.35 -1.93
N ARG A 17 -17.43 -0.90 -1.65
CA ARG A 17 -18.62 -1.34 -2.40
C ARG A 17 -18.52 -0.97 -3.87
N GLN A 18 -18.03 0.23 -4.19
CA GLN A 18 -17.82 0.67 -5.57
C GLN A 18 -16.79 -0.21 -6.30
N LEU A 19 -15.66 -0.53 -5.65
CA LEU A 19 -14.67 -1.45 -6.22
C LEU A 19 -15.27 -2.83 -6.47
N LEU A 20 -15.99 -3.40 -5.50
CA LEU A 20 -16.63 -4.70 -5.67
C LEU A 20 -17.66 -4.69 -6.80
N GLN A 21 -18.38 -3.59 -6.99
CA GLN A 21 -19.33 -3.44 -8.09
C GLN A 21 -18.64 -3.34 -9.45
N SER A 22 -17.50 -2.64 -9.54
CA SER A 22 -16.78 -2.47 -10.82
C SER A 22 -16.12 -3.76 -11.30
N ILE A 23 -15.61 -4.57 -10.37
CA ILE A 23 -14.99 -5.86 -10.70
C ILE A 23 -15.98 -7.02 -10.71
N LYS A 24 -17.25 -6.77 -10.36
CA LYS A 24 -18.30 -7.80 -10.23
C LYS A 24 -18.41 -8.68 -11.47
N GLU A 25 -18.44 -8.08 -12.67
CA GLU A 25 -18.55 -8.83 -13.93
C GLU A 25 -17.31 -9.71 -14.16
N ARG A 26 -16.12 -9.24 -13.77
CA ARG A 26 -14.89 -10.03 -13.83
C ARG A 26 -14.93 -11.21 -12.87
N LEU A 27 -15.38 -10.99 -11.63
CA LEU A 27 -15.55 -12.05 -10.64
C LEU A 27 -16.64 -13.04 -11.04
N ALA A 28 -17.73 -12.59 -11.66
CA ALA A 28 -18.81 -13.44 -12.14
C ALA A 28 -18.37 -14.35 -13.31
N SER A 29 -17.34 -13.93 -14.06
CA SER A 29 -16.74 -14.74 -15.12
C SER A 29 -15.74 -15.80 -14.60
N ALA A 30 -15.40 -15.78 -13.31
CA ALA A 30 -14.46 -16.72 -12.72
C ALA A 30 -15.09 -18.13 -12.59
N PRO A 31 -14.44 -19.19 -13.11
CA PRO A 31 -14.96 -20.56 -13.06
C PRO A 31 -14.82 -21.22 -11.67
N SER A 32 -14.00 -20.65 -10.77
CA SER A 32 -13.81 -21.13 -9.40
C SER A 32 -13.45 -19.98 -8.45
N VAL A 33 -13.49 -20.28 -7.15
CA VAL A 33 -13.11 -19.32 -6.09
C VAL A 33 -11.64 -18.96 -6.19
N GLU A 34 -10.77 -19.95 -6.43
CA GLU A 34 -9.32 -19.74 -6.58
C GLU A 34 -9.03 -18.83 -7.77
N CYS A 35 -9.80 -18.94 -8.87
CA CYS A 35 -9.66 -18.04 -10.00
C CYS A 35 -10.12 -16.61 -9.67
N ALA A 36 -11.18 -16.45 -8.87
CA ALA A 36 -11.61 -15.14 -8.41
C ALA A 36 -10.57 -14.48 -7.48
N GLU A 37 -9.92 -15.26 -6.62
CA GLU A 37 -8.81 -14.79 -5.79
C GLU A 37 -7.62 -14.34 -6.64
N GLU A 38 -7.27 -15.10 -7.68
CA GLU A 38 -6.19 -14.75 -8.60
C GLU A 38 -6.48 -13.44 -9.36
N ILE A 39 -7.75 -13.22 -9.76
CA ILE A 39 -8.19 -11.96 -10.36
C ILE A 39 -8.01 -10.80 -9.39
N LEU A 40 -8.40 -10.96 -8.12
CA LEU A 40 -8.25 -9.93 -7.10
C LEU A 40 -6.79 -9.62 -6.80
N LEU A 41 -5.95 -10.65 -6.76
CA LEU A 41 -4.52 -10.55 -6.47
C LEU A 41 -3.76 -9.74 -7.52
N HIS A 42 -4.15 -9.90 -8.79
CA HIS A 42 -3.50 -9.25 -9.93
C HIS A 42 -4.31 -8.09 -10.49
N LEU A 43 -5.19 -7.44 -9.71
CA LEU A 43 -5.99 -6.31 -10.19
C LEU A 43 -5.14 -5.15 -10.72
N GLU A 44 -3.99 -4.87 -10.11
CA GLU A 44 -3.08 -3.83 -10.60
C GLU A 44 -2.51 -4.14 -11.99
N GLU A 45 -2.24 -5.43 -12.26
CA GLU A 45 -1.65 -5.89 -13.52
C GLU A 45 -2.72 -6.11 -14.61
N THR A 46 -3.94 -6.49 -14.21
CA THR A 46 -5.02 -6.91 -15.11
C THR A 46 -6.09 -5.85 -15.33
N ASP A 47 -6.11 -4.77 -14.54
CA ASP A 47 -7.04 -3.67 -14.70
C ASP A 47 -6.34 -2.36 -15.05
N GLU A 48 -6.44 -1.95 -16.31
CA GLU A 48 -5.91 -0.67 -16.79
C GLU A 48 -6.48 0.54 -16.03
N HIS A 49 -7.64 0.39 -15.38
CA HIS A 49 -8.30 1.44 -14.60
C HIS A 49 -8.02 1.31 -13.09
N PHE A 50 -7.12 0.42 -12.66
CA PHE A 50 -6.87 0.14 -11.25
C PHE A 50 -6.60 1.42 -10.43
N HIS A 51 -5.74 2.31 -10.93
CA HIS A 51 -5.41 3.57 -10.25
C HIS A 51 -6.53 4.61 -10.28
N ASN A 52 -7.59 4.39 -11.06
CA ASN A 52 -8.74 5.29 -11.11
C ASN A 52 -9.76 5.00 -10.01
N TYR A 53 -9.68 3.86 -9.32
CA TYR A 53 -10.56 3.57 -8.20
C TYR A 53 -10.33 4.51 -7.04
N GLU A 54 -11.41 5.09 -6.50
CA GLU A 54 -11.36 5.99 -5.34
C GLU A 54 -10.72 5.30 -4.13
N LEU A 55 -10.95 4.00 -3.93
CA LEU A 55 -10.29 3.22 -2.89
C LEU A 55 -8.75 3.21 -3.07
N VAL A 56 -8.28 3.03 -4.30
CA VAL A 56 -6.84 2.97 -4.60
C VAL A 56 -6.20 4.34 -4.42
N LYS A 57 -6.86 5.42 -4.87
CA LYS A 57 -6.40 6.80 -4.62
C LYS A 57 -6.36 7.12 -3.14
N TYR A 58 -7.39 6.71 -2.38
CA TYR A 58 -7.45 6.90 -0.94
C TYR A 58 -6.29 6.17 -0.24
N LEU A 59 -6.05 4.91 -0.57
CA LEU A 59 -4.92 4.14 -0.03
C LEU A 59 -3.58 4.78 -0.37
N GLN A 60 -3.40 5.22 -1.62
CA GLN A 60 -2.19 5.92 -2.04
C GLN A 60 -1.99 7.22 -1.25
N HIS A 61 -3.06 8.00 -1.06
CA HIS A 61 -3.01 9.22 -0.26
C HIS A 61 -2.70 8.93 1.20
N TYR A 62 -3.35 7.93 1.80
CA TYR A 62 -3.13 7.53 3.19
C TYR A 62 -1.69 7.05 3.43
N ILE A 63 -1.13 6.27 2.51
CA ILE A 63 0.27 5.85 2.54
C ILE A 63 1.17 7.10 2.47
N LYS A 64 0.92 8.01 1.52
CA LYS A 64 1.70 9.26 1.39
C LYS A 64 1.58 10.15 2.62
N SER A 65 0.41 10.29 3.22
CA SER A 65 0.21 11.15 4.40
C SER A 65 0.84 10.55 5.66
N THR A 66 0.87 9.23 5.77
CA THR A 66 1.37 8.53 6.96
C THR A 66 2.88 8.27 6.88
N LEU A 67 3.38 7.92 5.70
CA LEU A 67 4.77 7.53 5.49
C LEU A 67 5.57 8.56 4.70
N GLY A 68 4.93 9.61 4.15
CA GLY A 68 5.60 10.60 3.30
C GLY A 68 6.77 11.30 3.99
N SER A 69 6.60 11.73 5.24
CA SER A 69 7.67 12.37 6.00
C SER A 69 8.82 11.40 6.31
N VAL A 70 8.51 10.13 6.57
CA VAL A 70 9.53 9.08 6.79
C VAL A 70 10.27 8.80 5.49
N ILE A 71 9.57 8.77 4.36
CA ILE A 71 10.17 8.59 3.03
C ILE A 71 11.07 9.77 2.69
N GLU A 72 10.64 11.00 2.92
CA GLU A 72 11.45 12.21 2.71
C GLU A 72 12.69 12.22 3.61
N GLU A 73 12.52 11.94 4.91
CA GLU A 73 13.62 11.88 5.89
C GLU A 73 14.65 10.80 5.53
N GLU A 74 14.21 9.60 5.15
CA GLU A 74 15.11 8.52 4.73
C GLU A 74 15.79 8.82 3.38
N THR A 75 15.10 9.52 2.46
CA THR A 75 15.68 9.99 1.18
C THR A 75 16.78 11.03 1.43
N GLU A 76 16.58 11.93 2.40
CA GLU A 76 17.56 12.94 2.79
C GLU A 76 18.78 12.30 3.49
N LYS A 77 18.57 11.33 4.38
CA LYS A 77 19.68 10.55 4.97
C LYS A 77 20.49 9.78 3.93
N CYS A 78 19.83 9.17 2.94
CA CYS A 78 20.52 8.45 1.86
C CYS A 78 21.34 9.40 0.98
N THR A 79 20.85 10.61 0.70
CA THR A 79 21.59 11.61 -0.09
C THR A 79 22.77 12.19 0.70
N ILE A 80 22.64 12.36 2.02
CA ILE A 80 23.75 12.76 2.90
C ILE A 80 24.82 11.66 2.96
N ALA A 81 24.43 10.38 3.06
CA ALA A 81 25.36 9.25 3.05
C ALA A 81 26.13 9.13 1.72
N GLN A 82 25.50 9.47 0.58
CA GLN A 82 26.18 9.54 -0.72
C GLN A 82 27.22 10.68 -0.81
N SER A 83 27.02 11.79 -0.08
CA SER A 83 27.97 12.91 -0.06
C SER A 83 29.26 12.65 0.75
N GLN A 84 29.32 11.55 1.50
CA GLN A 84 30.49 11.13 2.31
C GLN A 84 31.32 9.98 1.70
N GLY A 85 31.15 9.68 0.41
CA GLY A 85 32.24 9.06 -0.37
C GLY A 85 32.40 7.55 -0.36
N GLU A 86 31.40 6.75 0.03
CA GLU A 86 31.41 5.29 -0.21
C GLU A 86 30.02 4.82 -0.66
N GLY A 87 29.79 4.76 -1.98
CA GLY A 87 28.51 4.33 -2.56
C GLY A 87 28.58 2.94 -3.18
N PRO A 88 27.80 1.95 -2.73
CA PRO A 88 27.27 0.93 -3.62
C PRO A 88 26.08 1.54 -4.40
N GLY A 89 25.93 1.17 -5.68
CA GLY A 89 24.94 1.76 -6.59
C GLY A 89 23.49 1.76 -6.04
N TYR A 90 22.66 2.64 -6.60
CA TYR A 90 21.26 2.91 -6.22
C TYR A 90 20.41 1.66 -5.90
N ASP A 91 20.60 0.56 -6.62
CA ASP A 91 19.88 -0.70 -6.38
C ASP A 91 20.12 -1.30 -4.98
N THR A 92 21.31 -1.08 -4.41
CA THR A 92 21.66 -1.56 -3.06
C THR A 92 21.01 -0.70 -1.98
N LEU A 93 20.76 0.59 -2.27
CA LEU A 93 20.12 1.52 -1.35
C LEU A 93 18.62 1.23 -1.19
N VAL A 94 17.91 0.99 -2.29
CA VAL A 94 16.49 0.60 -2.23
C VAL A 94 16.30 -0.70 -1.45
N HIS A 95 17.18 -1.68 -1.69
CA HIS A 95 17.16 -2.94 -0.95
C HIS A 95 17.44 -2.72 0.54
N HIS A 96 18.41 -1.85 0.87
CA HIS A 96 18.74 -1.54 2.24
C HIS A 96 17.60 -0.83 2.98
N VAL A 97 17.00 0.19 2.37
CA VAL A 97 15.87 0.95 2.92
C VAL A 97 14.64 0.06 3.11
N THR A 98 14.32 -0.76 2.11
CA THR A 98 13.18 -1.70 2.20
C THR A 98 13.36 -2.69 3.34
N ARG A 99 14.56 -3.23 3.51
CA ARG A 99 14.88 -4.16 4.60
C ARG A 99 14.77 -3.50 5.97
N ARG A 100 15.35 -2.30 6.14
CA ARG A 100 15.31 -1.57 7.42
C ARG A 100 13.90 -1.14 7.79
N THR A 101 13.10 -0.75 6.80
CA THR A 101 11.68 -0.42 7.01
C THR A 101 10.89 -1.62 7.51
N ARG A 102 11.11 -2.83 6.94
CA ARG A 102 10.46 -4.07 7.40
C ARG A 102 10.88 -4.51 8.80
N GLU A 103 12.10 -4.19 9.21
CA GLU A 103 12.64 -4.48 10.55
C GLU A 103 12.18 -3.46 11.61
N SER A 104 11.55 -2.36 11.20
CA SER A 104 11.16 -1.25 12.10
C SER A 104 10.01 -1.63 13.04
N LYS A 105 9.98 -0.97 14.21
CA LYS A 105 8.92 -1.16 15.20
C LYS A 105 7.59 -0.65 14.66
N GLU A 106 7.64 0.39 13.85
CA GLU A 106 6.53 1.05 13.18
C GLU A 106 5.86 0.10 12.17
N TYR A 107 6.66 -0.63 11.38
CA TYR A 107 6.15 -1.68 10.49
C TYR A 107 5.55 -2.85 11.28
N ALA A 108 6.17 -3.25 12.39
CA ALA A 108 5.62 -4.30 13.26
C ALA A 108 4.29 -3.89 13.91
N GLU A 109 4.17 -2.66 14.39
CA GLU A 109 2.94 -2.10 14.96
C GLU A 109 1.83 -1.94 13.90
N MET A 110 2.20 -1.55 12.68
CA MET A 110 1.30 -1.51 11.52
C MET A 110 0.74 -2.92 11.21
N MET A 111 1.62 -3.91 11.05
CA MET A 111 1.21 -5.29 10.76
C MET A 111 0.39 -5.92 11.88
N HIS A 112 0.69 -5.59 13.13
CA HIS A 112 -0.06 -6.06 14.28
C HIS A 112 -1.46 -5.43 14.36
N SER A 113 -1.60 -4.16 13.97
CA SER A 113 -2.91 -3.47 13.88
C SER A 113 -3.79 -4.09 12.79
N LEU A 114 -3.20 -4.55 11.68
CA LEU A 114 -3.90 -5.25 10.61
C LEU A 114 -4.36 -6.67 11.01
N LYS A 115 -3.58 -7.38 11.85
CA LYS A 115 -3.93 -8.73 12.34
C LYS A 115 -5.00 -8.75 13.42
N LYS A 116 -5.25 -7.64 14.12
CA LYS A 116 -6.19 -7.57 15.26
C LYS A 116 -7.67 -7.41 14.89
N LYS A 117 -8.07 -7.72 13.65
CA LYS A 117 -9.48 -7.81 13.23
C LYS A 117 -9.90 -9.25 12.89
N LYS A 118 -9.77 -10.16 13.87
CA LYS A 118 -10.46 -11.45 13.90
C LYS A 118 -11.36 -11.52 15.11
#